data_AF-A0A838V0N9-F1
#
_entry.id   AF-A0A838V0N9-F1
#
_cell.length_a   1.000
_cell.length_b   1.000
_cell.length_c   1.000
_cell.angle_alpha   90.00
_cell.angle_beta   90.00
_cell.angle_gamma   90.00
#
_symmetry.space_group_name_H-M   'P 1'
#
loop_
_entity.id
_entity.type
_entity.pdbx_description
1 polymer ?
#
loop_
_entity_poly.entity_id
_entity_poly.type
_entity_poly.pdbx_seq_one_letter_code
_entity_poly.pdbx_strand_id
1 'polypeptide(L)'
;MVPDAPLSIAQVAPFRRGVENPINEFADRVTAELERRGHSVVRLGTGEPVKKLLRTTPLDIVHVHEPFAPSVASAALRHSFSLNVATFHAPQERVLSTQVARPLVEIFFGRIDARTVTSVATAQLLDGYFPASYELVEPAGGERDWAAVAAEFEAIYRRLVARRHDDSGDPELRARLAGRELIEVDLHMHTDHSGDCATPVEVLLQTARDRGLGAIAITDHNEVSGALEARRIAEKMGDVKVIVAEEVMTAEQGEVIGLFLEERIPKGLTMAATIAAIRDQGGLVYVPHPFDRFHSVPDYEHLLEIVEEVDILEVFNPRVALTAFNEEAERFSRKYRIVPGAGSDSHVAQGLGSVRVRIHDFDGPAEFLEAMRDADITRKHKNLVYVQTLKLLQTAGRPKAPKRRVADAKPVRGGKPRKRGTRA
;
A
#
# COMPACT_ATOMS: atom_id res chain seq x y z
N MET A 1 24.20 -6.85 0.31
CA MET A 1 23.94 -8.15 0.97
C MET A 1 23.41 -7.84 2.35
N VAL A 2 22.11 -8.01 2.57
CA VAL A 2 21.55 -8.03 3.92
C VAL A 2 22.14 -9.27 4.63
N PRO A 3 22.55 -9.21 5.91
CA PRO A 3 23.22 -10.33 6.57
C PRO A 3 22.33 -11.58 6.64
N ASP A 4 22.95 -12.75 6.87
CA ASP A 4 22.36 -14.04 7.29
C ASP A 4 21.61 -13.95 8.64
N ALA A 5 20.85 -12.88 8.88
CA ALA A 5 20.10 -12.70 10.10
C ALA A 5 19.06 -13.82 10.24
N PRO A 6 18.94 -14.46 11.41
CA PRO A 6 17.85 -15.37 11.70
C PRO A 6 16.49 -14.76 11.36
N LEU A 7 15.60 -15.58 10.79
CA LEU A 7 14.22 -15.18 10.48
C LEU A 7 13.28 -15.73 11.56
N SER A 8 12.23 -14.97 11.84
CA SER A 8 11.09 -15.41 12.64
C SER A 8 10.00 -15.96 11.71
N ILE A 9 9.72 -17.27 11.78
CA ILE A 9 8.89 -17.99 10.80
C ILE A 9 7.74 -18.68 11.52
N ALA A 10 6.52 -18.58 10.99
CA ALA A 10 5.42 -19.46 11.36
C ALA A 10 5.17 -20.50 10.26
N GLN A 11 5.20 -21.78 10.62
CA GLN A 11 4.83 -22.90 9.76
C GLN A 11 3.41 -23.34 10.13
N VAL A 12 2.44 -23.19 9.22
CA VAL A 12 1.02 -23.42 9.50
C VAL A 12 0.48 -24.54 8.63
N ALA A 13 0.22 -25.69 9.23
CA ALA A 13 -0.39 -26.85 8.56
C ALA A 13 -1.90 -26.94 8.86
N PRO A 14 -2.73 -27.49 7.94
CA PRO A 14 -4.17 -27.55 8.14
C PRO A 14 -4.59 -28.60 9.19
N PHE A 15 -3.67 -29.47 9.60
CA PHE A 15 -3.95 -30.57 10.52
C PHE A 15 -3.51 -30.25 11.95
N ARG A 16 -4.01 -31.02 12.93
CA ARG A 16 -3.55 -30.92 14.31
C ARG A 16 -2.09 -31.38 14.38
N ARG A 17 -1.24 -30.69 15.17
CA ARG A 17 0.15 -31.10 15.39
C ARG A 17 0.22 -32.49 16.02
N GLY A 18 1.24 -33.26 15.65
CA GLY A 18 1.45 -34.64 16.12
C GLY A 18 0.56 -35.70 15.48
N VAL A 19 -0.37 -35.32 14.58
CA VAL A 19 -1.07 -36.27 13.72
C VAL A 19 -0.16 -36.62 12.54
N GLU A 20 0.11 -37.91 12.34
CA GLU A 20 0.85 -38.39 11.17
C GLU A 20 0.06 -38.11 9.89
N ASN A 21 0.63 -37.27 9.04
CA ASN A 21 0.20 -37.07 7.67
C ASN A 21 1.36 -36.44 6.87
N PRO A 22 1.36 -36.59 5.53
CA PRO A 22 2.47 -36.11 4.70
C PRO A 22 2.76 -34.61 4.82
N ILE A 23 1.75 -33.78 5.08
CA ILE A 23 1.91 -32.31 5.17
C ILE A 23 2.59 -31.93 6.48
N ASN A 24 2.16 -32.53 7.60
CA ASN A 24 2.82 -32.33 8.88
C ASN A 24 4.26 -32.85 8.83
N GLU A 25 4.49 -34.01 8.22
CA GLU A 25 5.86 -34.54 8.07
C GLU A 25 6.74 -33.58 7.27
N PHE A 26 6.27 -33.10 6.12
CA PHE A 26 6.99 -32.13 5.31
C PHE A 26 7.31 -30.86 6.12
N ALA A 27 6.29 -30.28 6.77
CA ALA A 27 6.45 -29.07 7.57
C ALA A 27 7.43 -29.28 8.74
N ASP A 28 7.38 -30.43 9.40
CA ASP A 28 8.27 -30.77 10.51
C ASP A 28 9.72 -30.96 10.05
N ARG A 29 9.93 -31.62 8.90
CA ARG A 29 11.27 -31.82 8.32
C ARG A 29 11.91 -30.50 7.89
N VAL A 30 11.16 -29.65 7.18
CA VAL A 30 11.62 -28.31 6.80
C VAL A 30 11.87 -27.45 8.04
N THR A 31 10.99 -27.51 9.04
CA THR A 31 11.17 -26.79 10.32
C THR A 31 12.48 -27.19 10.99
N ALA A 32 12.77 -28.48 11.10
CA ALA A 32 13.98 -28.95 11.78
C ALA A 32 15.27 -28.46 11.08
N GLU A 33 15.27 -28.35 9.75
CA GLU A 33 16.40 -27.78 9.00
C GLU A 33 16.51 -26.26 9.16
N LEU A 34 15.39 -25.54 9.16
CA LEU A 34 15.38 -24.09 9.40
C LEU A 34 15.88 -23.76 10.83
N GLU A 35 15.46 -24.53 11.83
CA GLU A 35 15.96 -24.38 13.21
C GLU A 35 17.46 -24.69 13.29
N ARG A 36 17.95 -25.72 12.58
CA ARG A 36 19.40 -26.02 12.49
C ARG A 36 20.20 -24.87 11.88
N ARG A 37 19.61 -24.13 10.95
CA ARG A 37 20.20 -22.93 10.32
C ARG A 37 20.08 -21.67 11.20
N GLY A 38 19.49 -21.78 12.39
CA GLY A 38 19.41 -20.70 13.38
C GLY A 38 18.14 -19.86 13.31
N HIS A 39 17.17 -20.20 12.45
CA HIS A 39 15.89 -19.49 12.40
C HIS A 39 15.01 -19.84 13.61
N SER A 40 14.17 -18.88 14.03
CA SER A 40 13.14 -19.12 15.04
C SER A 40 11.85 -19.56 14.36
N VAL A 41 11.43 -20.80 14.56
CA VAL A 41 10.25 -21.36 13.89
C VAL A 41 9.15 -21.71 14.90
N VAL A 42 7.94 -21.18 14.68
CA VAL A 42 6.74 -21.56 15.42
C VAL A 42 5.85 -22.41 14.53
N ARG A 43 5.51 -23.62 14.98
CA ARG A 43 4.59 -24.50 14.26
C ARG A 43 3.16 -24.33 14.77
N LEU A 44 2.23 -24.21 13.83
CA LEU A 44 0.81 -24.04 14.09
C LEU A 44 -0.02 -25.05 13.31
N GLY A 45 -1.10 -25.52 13.94
CA GLY A 45 -2.05 -26.46 13.38
C GLY A 45 -3.46 -26.28 13.95
N THR A 46 -4.35 -27.19 13.57
CA THR A 46 -5.76 -27.13 13.96
C THR A 46 -5.93 -27.24 15.48
N GLY A 47 -6.66 -26.27 16.07
CA GLY A 47 -6.90 -26.16 17.51
C GLY A 47 -6.08 -25.09 18.22
N GLU A 48 -5.11 -24.46 17.53
CA GLU A 48 -4.24 -23.44 18.11
C GLU A 48 -4.77 -22.01 17.87
N PRO A 49 -4.47 -21.04 18.76
CA PRO A 49 -5.02 -19.69 18.70
C PRO A 49 -4.28 -18.81 17.66
N VAL A 50 -4.30 -19.23 16.39
CA VAL A 50 -3.54 -18.60 15.28
C VAL A 50 -3.77 -17.10 15.19
N LYS A 51 -5.02 -16.64 15.30
CA LYS A 51 -5.33 -15.19 15.27
C LYS A 51 -4.61 -14.41 16.36
N LYS A 52 -4.53 -14.95 17.59
CA LYS A 52 -3.86 -14.28 18.72
C LYS A 52 -2.36 -14.22 18.45
N LEU A 53 -1.77 -15.36 18.08
CA LEU A 53 -0.33 -15.47 17.89
C LEU A 53 0.20 -14.59 16.76
N LEU A 54 -0.46 -14.61 15.59
CA LEU A 54 -0.05 -13.80 14.43
C LEU A 54 -0.22 -12.29 14.66
N ARG A 55 -1.01 -11.89 15.66
CA ARG A 55 -1.20 -10.47 16.04
C ARG A 55 -0.22 -9.98 17.09
N THR A 56 0.27 -10.87 17.95
CA THR A 56 1.14 -10.50 19.08
C THR A 56 2.60 -10.80 18.84
N THR A 57 2.92 -11.62 17.84
CA THR A 57 4.29 -12.08 17.57
C THR A 57 4.78 -11.44 16.28
N PRO A 58 5.87 -10.66 16.30
CA PRO A 58 6.48 -10.18 15.07
C PRO A 58 7.09 -11.38 14.33
N LEU A 59 6.54 -11.67 13.15
CA LEU A 59 7.00 -12.74 12.26
C LEU A 59 7.48 -12.11 10.96
N ASP A 60 8.59 -12.61 10.42
CA ASP A 60 9.04 -12.26 9.08
C ASP A 60 8.19 -12.97 8.04
N ILE A 61 8.03 -14.29 8.23
CA ILE A 61 7.34 -15.18 7.31
C ILE A 61 6.20 -15.91 8.01
N VAL A 62 5.05 -16.00 7.34
CA VAL A 62 3.98 -16.95 7.65
C VAL A 62 3.88 -17.90 6.45
N HIS A 63 4.42 -19.09 6.61
CA HIS A 63 4.36 -20.15 5.62
C HIS A 63 3.17 -21.07 5.92
N VAL A 64 2.18 -21.06 5.03
CA VAL A 64 0.98 -21.90 5.11
C VAL A 64 1.06 -23.09 4.15
N HIS A 65 0.56 -24.23 4.59
CA HIS A 65 0.41 -25.42 3.74
C HIS A 65 -1.05 -25.66 3.41
N GLU A 66 -1.35 -25.91 2.13
CA GLU A 66 -2.70 -26.16 1.60
C GLU A 66 -3.77 -25.20 2.20
N PRO A 67 -3.65 -23.88 1.96
CA PRO A 67 -4.51 -22.87 2.59
C PRO A 67 -5.93 -22.79 2.00
N PHE A 68 -6.56 -23.92 1.70
CA PHE A 68 -7.95 -23.99 1.23
C PHE A 68 -8.91 -23.72 2.38
N ALA A 69 -9.99 -22.99 2.13
CA ALA A 69 -10.97 -22.63 3.14
C ALA A 69 -12.08 -23.69 3.27
N PRO A 70 -12.61 -23.95 4.48
CA PRO A 70 -12.14 -23.45 5.76
C PRO A 70 -10.99 -24.30 6.32
N SER A 71 -9.89 -23.64 6.71
CA SER A 71 -8.78 -24.28 7.41
C SER A 71 -8.02 -23.29 8.30
N VAL A 72 -7.23 -23.81 9.25
CA VAL A 72 -6.34 -22.97 10.06
C VAL A 72 -5.29 -22.25 9.18
N ALA A 73 -4.85 -22.86 8.08
CA ALA A 73 -3.95 -22.26 7.10
C ALA A 73 -4.62 -21.07 6.37
N SER A 74 -5.87 -21.21 5.93
CA SER A 74 -6.64 -20.10 5.35
C SER A 74 -6.92 -18.98 6.38
N ALA A 75 -7.13 -19.34 7.65
CA ALA A 75 -7.30 -18.38 8.75
C ALA A 75 -6.00 -17.63 9.06
N ALA A 76 -4.85 -18.29 8.94
CA ALA A 76 -3.53 -17.66 9.08
C ALA A 76 -3.33 -16.57 8.01
N LEU A 77 -3.60 -16.87 6.73
CA LEU A 77 -3.56 -15.86 5.66
C LEU A 77 -4.47 -14.67 5.95
N ARG A 78 -5.68 -14.92 6.49
CA ARG A 78 -6.63 -13.86 6.86
C ARG A 78 -6.16 -12.98 8.02
N HIS A 79 -5.24 -13.44 8.87
CA HIS A 79 -4.83 -12.74 10.09
C HIS A 79 -3.35 -12.34 10.12
N SER A 80 -2.57 -12.75 9.12
CA SER A 80 -1.17 -12.40 8.97
C SER A 80 -0.97 -10.90 8.67
N PHE A 81 0.09 -10.35 9.24
CA PHE A 81 0.67 -9.04 8.96
C PHE A 81 2.10 -9.18 8.39
N SER A 82 2.48 -10.40 7.99
CA SER A 82 3.82 -10.80 7.59
C SER A 82 3.85 -11.22 6.11
N LEU A 83 5.04 -11.50 5.60
CA LEU A 83 5.20 -12.06 4.25
C LEU A 83 4.65 -13.50 4.25
N ASN A 84 3.73 -13.79 3.34
CA ASN A 84 3.01 -15.05 3.27
C ASN A 84 3.56 -15.92 2.14
N VAL A 85 3.98 -17.13 2.50
CA VAL A 85 4.36 -18.18 1.55
C VAL A 85 3.32 -19.27 1.62
N ALA A 86 2.87 -19.79 0.47
CA ALA A 86 1.97 -20.93 0.41
C ALA A 86 2.63 -22.10 -0.30
N THR A 87 2.64 -23.28 0.31
CA THR A 87 2.97 -24.54 -0.37
C THR A 87 1.72 -25.38 -0.59
N PHE A 88 1.56 -25.84 -1.83
CA PHE A 88 0.54 -26.80 -2.22
C PHE A 88 1.17 -28.16 -2.49
N HIS A 89 0.63 -29.20 -1.85
CA HIS A 89 1.27 -30.52 -1.84
C HIS A 89 0.67 -31.47 -2.87
N ALA A 90 -0.60 -31.83 -2.69
CA ALA A 90 -1.33 -32.70 -3.61
C ALA A 90 -2.84 -32.51 -3.38
N PRO A 91 -3.38 -31.30 -3.66
CA PRO A 91 -4.78 -31.03 -3.41
C PRO A 91 -5.67 -31.94 -4.25
N GLN A 92 -6.76 -32.42 -3.65
CA GLN A 92 -7.78 -33.15 -4.40
C GLN A 92 -8.58 -32.17 -5.26
N GLU A 93 -8.85 -32.53 -6.52
CA GLU A 93 -9.61 -31.71 -7.46
C GLU A 93 -11.00 -31.29 -6.92
N ARG A 94 -11.65 -32.19 -6.16
CA ARG A 94 -12.91 -31.90 -5.48
C ARG A 94 -12.79 -30.75 -4.47
N VAL A 95 -11.66 -30.62 -3.79
CA VAL A 95 -11.42 -29.49 -2.88
C VAL A 95 -11.31 -28.21 -3.72
N LEU A 96 -10.53 -28.21 -4.79
CA LEU A 96 -10.32 -27.04 -5.65
C LEU A 96 -11.62 -26.50 -6.26
N SER A 97 -12.43 -27.37 -6.86
CA SER A 97 -13.73 -27.01 -7.44
C SER A 97 -14.67 -26.32 -6.45
N THR A 98 -14.66 -26.70 -5.16
CA THR A 98 -15.47 -26.04 -4.13
C THR A 98 -14.94 -24.67 -3.70
N GLN A 99 -13.67 -24.35 -4.00
CA GLN A 99 -13.05 -23.07 -3.70
C GLN A 99 -13.27 -22.02 -4.79
N VAL A 100 -13.68 -22.41 -6.01
CA VAL A 100 -13.76 -21.52 -7.19
C VAL A 100 -15.03 -20.66 -7.18
N ALA A 101 -15.37 -20.08 -6.03
CA ALA A 101 -16.22 -18.90 -6.00
C ALA A 101 -15.32 -17.69 -6.27
N ARG A 102 -15.41 -17.11 -7.48
CA ARG A 102 -14.53 -16.03 -7.99
C ARG A 102 -14.22 -14.91 -6.97
N PRO A 103 -15.16 -14.41 -6.13
CA PRO A 103 -14.86 -13.37 -5.14
C PRO A 103 -13.96 -13.86 -3.98
N LEU A 104 -14.01 -15.14 -3.61
CA LEU A 104 -13.22 -15.68 -2.48
C LEU A 104 -11.77 -15.94 -2.90
N VAL A 105 -11.56 -16.40 -4.13
CA VAL A 105 -10.24 -16.74 -4.68
C VAL A 105 -9.30 -15.54 -4.67
N GLU A 106 -9.72 -14.40 -5.20
CA GLU A 106 -8.93 -13.16 -5.22
C GLU A 106 -8.55 -12.70 -3.80
N ILE A 107 -9.48 -12.83 -2.86
CA ILE A 107 -9.27 -12.43 -1.46
C ILE A 107 -8.23 -13.32 -0.77
N PHE A 108 -8.22 -14.63 -1.03
CA PHE A 108 -7.29 -15.56 -0.39
C PHE A 108 -5.92 -15.58 -1.07
N PHE A 109 -5.89 -15.66 -2.41
CA PHE A 109 -4.64 -15.72 -3.17
C PHE A 109 -3.94 -14.38 -3.30
N GLY A 110 -4.67 -13.25 -3.27
CA GLY A 110 -4.07 -11.91 -3.29
C GLY A 110 -3.17 -11.64 -2.08
N ARG A 111 -3.28 -12.43 -0.99
CA ARG A 111 -2.43 -12.23 0.20
C ARG A 111 -1.12 -13.01 0.18
N ILE A 112 -0.91 -13.86 -0.82
CA ILE A 112 0.26 -14.75 -0.93
C ILE A 112 1.35 -14.05 -1.75
N ASP A 113 2.55 -13.94 -1.20
CA ASP A 113 3.69 -13.32 -1.90
C ASP A 113 4.51 -14.33 -2.70
N ALA A 114 4.56 -15.58 -2.25
CA ALA A 114 5.17 -16.68 -2.99
C ALA A 114 4.28 -17.92 -2.93
N ARG A 115 4.02 -18.49 -4.11
CA ARG A 115 3.27 -19.73 -4.29
C ARG A 115 4.26 -20.81 -4.68
N THR A 116 4.27 -21.90 -3.93
CA THR A 116 5.16 -23.03 -4.16
C THR A 116 4.35 -24.32 -4.30
N VAL A 117 4.85 -25.26 -5.08
CA VAL A 117 4.26 -26.59 -5.25
C VAL A 117 5.32 -27.65 -5.01
N THR A 118 4.93 -28.83 -4.56
CA THR A 118 5.87 -29.94 -4.36
C THR A 118 5.98 -30.89 -5.56
N SER A 119 5.17 -30.69 -6.60
CA SER A 119 5.24 -31.48 -7.83
C SER A 119 4.73 -30.72 -9.04
N VAL A 120 5.25 -31.06 -10.21
CA VAL A 120 4.77 -30.53 -11.51
C VAL A 120 3.29 -30.83 -11.72
N ALA A 121 2.83 -32.02 -11.33
CA ALA A 121 1.42 -32.40 -11.41
C ALA A 121 0.52 -31.46 -10.57
N THR A 122 0.99 -31.03 -9.41
CA THR A 122 0.24 -30.09 -8.56
C THR A 122 0.21 -28.69 -9.16
N ALA A 123 1.31 -28.21 -9.77
CA ALA A 123 1.29 -26.95 -10.52
C ALA A 123 0.27 -27.00 -11.67
N GLN A 124 0.28 -28.06 -12.48
CA GLN A 124 -0.66 -28.23 -13.60
C GLN A 124 -2.11 -28.26 -13.13
N LEU A 125 -2.39 -28.96 -12.02
CA LEU A 125 -3.72 -28.99 -11.43
C LEU A 125 -4.14 -27.60 -10.94
N LEU A 126 -3.27 -26.89 -10.21
CA LEU A 126 -3.60 -25.57 -9.70
C LEU A 126 -3.78 -24.53 -10.80
N ASP A 127 -2.98 -24.55 -11.85
CA ASP A 127 -3.09 -23.62 -12.97
C ASP A 127 -4.48 -23.65 -13.62
N GLY A 128 -5.12 -24.82 -13.69
CA GLY A 128 -6.48 -24.97 -14.22
C GLY A 128 -7.58 -24.33 -13.37
N TYR A 129 -7.37 -24.15 -12.06
CA TYR A 129 -8.37 -23.59 -11.14
C TYR A 129 -7.99 -22.17 -10.65
N PHE A 130 -6.69 -21.91 -10.52
CA PHE A 130 -6.06 -20.72 -9.97
C PHE A 130 -4.82 -20.35 -10.82
N PRO A 131 -5.03 -19.73 -12.00
CA PRO A 131 -3.93 -19.33 -12.86
C PRO A 131 -2.98 -18.36 -12.14
N ALA A 132 -1.72 -18.75 -11.97
CA ALA A 132 -0.67 -17.96 -11.32
C ALA A 132 0.70 -18.60 -11.58
N SER A 133 1.79 -17.89 -11.26
CA SER A 133 3.12 -18.49 -11.20
C SER A 133 3.31 -19.30 -9.91
N TYR A 134 3.79 -20.54 -10.06
CA TYR A 134 4.09 -21.46 -8.97
C TYR A 134 5.54 -21.92 -9.05
N GLU A 135 6.31 -21.75 -7.97
CA GLU A 135 7.70 -22.20 -7.87
C GLU A 135 7.74 -23.65 -7.38
N LEU A 136 8.39 -24.54 -8.13
CA LEU A 136 8.52 -25.95 -7.77
C LEU A 136 9.60 -26.11 -6.69
N VAL A 137 9.23 -26.66 -5.54
CA VAL A 137 10.14 -27.06 -4.47
C VAL A 137 9.90 -28.54 -4.18
N GLU A 138 10.68 -29.40 -4.83
CA GLU A 138 10.50 -30.85 -4.71
C GLU A 138 10.86 -31.33 -3.29
N PRO A 139 10.10 -32.27 -2.69
CA PRO A 139 10.46 -32.91 -1.43
C PRO A 139 11.80 -33.64 -1.52
N ALA A 140 12.39 -33.96 -0.36
CA ALA A 140 13.57 -34.81 -0.32
C ALA A 140 13.27 -36.20 -0.92
N GLY A 141 14.21 -36.74 -1.70
CA GLY A 141 14.07 -37.99 -2.43
C GLY A 141 15.24 -38.23 -3.38
N GLY A 142 15.62 -39.49 -3.58
CA GLY A 142 16.80 -39.83 -4.38
C GLY A 142 18.08 -39.24 -3.79
N GLU A 143 18.77 -38.40 -4.55
CA GLU A 143 20.00 -37.69 -4.13
C GLU A 143 19.72 -36.39 -3.35
N ARG A 144 18.46 -35.92 -3.33
CA ARG A 144 18.05 -34.67 -2.68
C ARG A 144 17.68 -34.91 -1.22
N ASP A 145 18.31 -34.18 -0.31
CA ASP A 145 18.02 -34.23 1.12
C ASP A 145 17.15 -33.05 1.60
N TRP A 146 16.75 -33.07 2.87
CA TRP A 146 15.94 -32.00 3.46
C TRP A 146 16.71 -30.68 3.63
N ALA A 147 18.04 -30.74 3.74
CA ALA A 147 18.88 -29.55 3.84
C ALA A 147 18.81 -28.72 2.55
N ALA A 148 18.76 -29.38 1.38
CA ALA A 148 18.54 -28.74 0.09
C ALA A 148 17.14 -28.12 -0.02
N VAL A 149 16.09 -28.84 0.39
CA VAL A 149 14.70 -28.33 0.40
C VAL A 149 14.58 -27.07 1.27
N ALA A 150 15.17 -27.08 2.46
CA ALA A 150 15.16 -25.93 3.35
C ALA A 150 15.96 -24.74 2.79
N ALA A 151 17.05 -25.00 2.06
CA ALA A 151 17.82 -23.94 1.39
C ALA A 151 17.00 -23.22 0.32
N GLU A 152 16.17 -23.94 -0.43
CA GLU A 152 15.27 -23.32 -1.43
C GLU A 152 14.20 -22.46 -0.77
N PHE A 153 13.56 -22.95 0.29
CA PHE A 153 12.62 -22.11 1.05
C PHE A 153 13.30 -20.90 1.67
N GLU A 154 14.50 -21.06 2.21
CA GLU A 154 15.28 -19.93 2.72
C GLU A 154 15.54 -18.90 1.63
N ALA A 155 15.95 -19.32 0.43
CA ALA A 155 16.14 -18.42 -0.71
C ALA A 155 14.86 -17.65 -1.08
N ILE A 156 13.70 -18.33 -1.07
CA ILE A 156 12.38 -17.69 -1.28
C ILE A 156 12.11 -16.66 -0.18
N TYR A 157 12.29 -17.01 1.09
CA TYR A 157 12.06 -16.10 2.21
C TYR A 157 12.96 -14.88 2.14
N ARG A 158 14.24 -15.06 1.84
CA ARG A 158 15.22 -13.98 1.71
C ARG A 158 14.85 -13.04 0.57
N ARG A 159 14.45 -13.58 -0.57
CA ARG A 159 13.97 -12.79 -1.72
C ARG A 159 12.74 -11.96 -1.37
N LEU A 160 11.82 -12.49 -0.58
CA LEU A 160 10.64 -11.74 -0.12
C LEU A 160 11.02 -10.67 0.92
N VAL A 161 11.86 -11.01 1.90
CA VAL A 161 12.31 -10.06 2.93
C VAL A 161 13.11 -8.91 2.32
N ALA A 162 13.88 -9.16 1.26
CA ALA A 162 14.64 -8.13 0.56
C ALA A 162 13.77 -7.04 -0.07
N ARG A 163 12.47 -7.30 -0.28
CA ARG A 163 11.50 -6.32 -0.81
C ARG A 163 10.89 -5.43 0.27
N ARG A 164 11.24 -5.64 1.55
CA ARG A 164 10.81 -4.76 2.64
C ARG A 164 11.64 -3.48 2.62
N HIS A 165 10.99 -2.39 2.96
CA HIS A 165 11.65 -1.14 3.27
C HIS A 165 12.48 -1.26 4.55
N ASP A 166 13.59 -0.55 4.58
CA ASP A 166 14.37 -0.40 5.79
C ASP A 166 13.58 0.40 6.83
N ASP A 167 13.34 -0.21 7.99
CA ASP A 167 12.65 0.38 9.13
C ASP A 167 13.60 1.05 10.12
N SER A 168 14.92 0.97 9.91
CA SER A 168 15.90 1.59 10.81
C SER A 168 15.85 3.13 10.77
N GLY A 169 15.61 3.70 9.58
CA GLY A 169 15.59 5.15 9.36
C GLY A 169 16.97 5.81 9.51
N ASP A 170 17.02 7.14 9.42
CA ASP A 170 18.25 7.90 9.61
C ASP A 170 18.38 8.39 11.07
N PRO A 171 19.34 7.85 11.86
CA PRO A 171 19.47 8.19 13.26
C PRO A 171 19.89 9.66 13.49
N GLU A 172 20.62 10.27 12.56
CA GLU A 172 21.04 11.67 12.65
C GLU A 172 19.83 12.59 12.42
N LEU A 173 19.03 12.32 11.38
CA LEU A 173 17.78 13.04 11.13
C LEU A 173 16.81 12.87 12.30
N ARG A 174 16.65 11.66 12.82
CA ARG A 174 15.75 11.40 13.96
C ARG A 174 16.16 12.18 15.21
N ALA A 175 17.46 12.24 15.51
CA ALA A 175 17.97 13.03 16.63
C ALA A 175 17.71 14.54 16.44
N ARG A 176 17.83 15.05 15.20
CA ARG A 176 17.50 16.44 14.88
C ARG A 176 16.02 16.74 15.03
N LEU A 177 15.15 15.82 14.58
CA LEU A 177 13.70 15.97 14.64
C LEU A 177 13.14 15.88 16.06
N ALA A 178 13.73 15.06 16.93
CA ALA A 178 13.27 14.87 18.30
C ALA A 178 13.20 16.17 19.13
N GLY A 179 13.99 17.19 18.79
CA GLY A 179 13.96 18.51 19.42
C GLY A 179 12.90 19.47 18.88
N ARG A 180 12.20 19.11 17.79
CA ARG A 180 11.20 19.95 17.13
C ARG A 180 9.81 19.71 17.71
N GLU A 181 8.95 20.72 17.62
CA GLU A 181 7.56 20.64 18.07
C GLU A 181 6.78 19.57 17.29
N LEU A 182 5.80 18.95 17.94
CA LEU A 182 4.86 18.05 17.27
C LEU A 182 3.77 18.87 16.57
N ILE A 183 3.58 18.62 15.29
CA ILE A 183 2.53 19.22 14.47
C ILE A 183 1.53 18.15 14.01
N GLU A 184 0.31 18.58 13.70
CA GLU A 184 -0.70 17.72 13.08
C GLU A 184 -0.77 18.01 11.58
N VAL A 185 -0.73 16.95 10.77
CA VAL A 185 -0.74 17.01 9.31
C VAL A 185 -1.88 16.21 8.71
N ASP A 186 -2.31 16.59 7.51
CA ASP A 186 -3.30 15.87 6.70
C ASP A 186 -2.74 15.73 5.27
N LEU A 187 -2.57 14.49 4.81
CA LEU A 187 -1.75 14.16 3.64
C LEU A 187 -2.53 14.04 2.31
N HIS A 188 -3.84 14.25 2.34
CA HIS A 188 -4.67 14.06 1.15
C HIS A 188 -5.88 15.01 1.17
N MET A 189 -5.89 16.02 0.31
CA MET A 189 -7.05 16.90 0.12
C MET A 189 -7.01 17.65 -1.22
N HIS A 190 -8.18 18.15 -1.61
CA HIS A 190 -8.42 18.75 -2.92
C HIS A 190 -8.94 20.19 -2.79
N THR A 191 -8.70 20.99 -3.82
CA THR A 191 -9.13 22.38 -3.99
C THR A 191 -10.01 22.53 -5.24
N ASP A 192 -10.51 23.74 -5.50
CA ASP A 192 -11.24 24.08 -6.72
C ASP A 192 -10.39 24.06 -8.01
N HIS A 193 -9.11 23.69 -7.91
CA HIS A 193 -8.27 23.37 -9.07
C HIS A 193 -8.44 21.92 -9.53
N SER A 194 -8.90 21.01 -8.66
CA SER A 194 -9.40 19.71 -9.06
C SER A 194 -10.79 19.81 -9.70
N GLY A 195 -11.07 18.94 -10.67
CA GLY A 195 -12.33 18.94 -11.41
C GLY A 195 -13.57 18.59 -10.59
N ASP A 196 -13.39 18.07 -9.37
CA ASP A 196 -14.45 17.51 -8.54
C ASP A 196 -14.50 18.07 -7.10
N CYS A 197 -13.71 19.10 -6.83
CA CYS A 197 -13.77 19.88 -5.60
C CYS A 197 -14.13 21.34 -5.92
N ALA A 198 -14.80 22.01 -4.99
CA ALA A 198 -15.23 23.39 -5.13
C ALA A 198 -14.69 24.31 -4.02
N THR A 199 -13.80 23.79 -3.17
CA THR A 199 -13.23 24.50 -2.03
C THR A 199 -12.10 25.41 -2.49
N PRO A 200 -12.22 26.74 -2.39
CA PRO A 200 -11.13 27.65 -2.75
C PRO A 200 -9.90 27.45 -1.87
N VAL A 201 -8.72 27.68 -2.45
CA VAL A 201 -7.43 27.56 -1.75
C VAL A 201 -7.40 28.35 -0.42
N GLU A 202 -7.87 29.59 -0.40
CA GLU A 202 -7.88 30.43 0.81
C GLU A 202 -8.79 29.87 1.89
N VAL A 203 -9.94 29.31 1.50
CA VAL A 203 -10.87 28.67 2.43
C VAL A 203 -10.25 27.42 3.03
N LEU A 204 -9.55 26.63 2.21
CA LEU A 204 -8.83 25.44 2.67
C LEU A 204 -7.74 25.81 3.70
N LEU A 205 -6.91 26.80 3.39
CA LEU A 205 -5.85 27.30 4.28
C LEU A 205 -6.42 27.85 5.59
N GLN A 206 -7.45 28.69 5.53
CA GLN A 206 -8.11 29.20 6.74
C GLN A 206 -8.68 28.05 7.59
N THR A 207 -9.30 27.05 6.95
CA THR A 207 -9.83 25.88 7.66
C THR A 207 -8.72 25.05 8.30
N ALA A 208 -7.54 24.96 7.67
CA ALA A 208 -6.38 24.27 8.24
C ALA A 208 -5.90 24.97 9.52
N ARG A 209 -5.77 26.31 9.47
CA ARG A 209 -5.45 27.17 10.63
C ARG A 209 -6.45 26.99 11.76
N ASP A 210 -7.74 27.13 11.47
CA ASP A 210 -8.81 27.02 12.47
C ASP A 210 -8.85 25.65 13.14
N ARG A 211 -8.32 24.61 12.47
CA ARG A 211 -8.24 23.24 13.00
C ARG A 211 -6.94 22.92 13.72
N GLY A 212 -5.97 23.84 13.70
CA GLY A 212 -4.64 23.67 14.30
C GLY A 212 -3.75 22.68 13.54
N LEU A 213 -3.91 22.56 12.22
CA LEU A 213 -3.00 21.77 11.39
C LEU A 213 -1.71 22.58 11.16
N GLY A 214 -0.55 21.97 11.41
CA GLY A 214 0.75 22.58 11.16
C GLY A 214 1.24 22.38 9.73
N ALA A 215 0.77 21.34 9.03
CA ALA A 215 1.00 21.17 7.60
C ALA A 215 -0.18 20.50 6.89
N ILE A 216 -0.34 20.77 5.59
CA ILE A 216 -1.30 20.11 4.71
C ILE A 216 -0.66 19.74 3.37
N ALA A 217 -0.98 18.56 2.83
CA ALA A 217 -0.66 18.20 1.45
C ALA A 217 -1.88 18.39 0.56
N ILE A 218 -1.75 19.25 -0.45
CA ILE A 218 -2.81 19.50 -1.43
C ILE A 218 -2.50 18.67 -2.67
N THR A 219 -3.41 17.77 -3.02
CA THR A 219 -3.21 16.64 -3.94
C THR A 219 -4.24 16.67 -5.06
N ASP A 220 -4.44 17.83 -5.70
CA ASP A 220 -5.44 17.99 -6.77
C ASP A 220 -5.22 16.97 -7.90
N HIS A 221 -6.31 16.45 -8.47
CA HIS A 221 -6.23 15.44 -9.52
C HIS A 221 -5.57 15.96 -10.80
N ASN A 222 -4.40 15.42 -11.12
CA ASN A 222 -3.62 15.73 -12.32
C ASN A 222 -3.30 17.23 -12.49
N GLU A 223 -3.20 17.96 -11.38
CA GLU A 223 -3.01 19.40 -11.34
C GLU A 223 -2.23 19.80 -10.08
N VAL A 224 -1.26 20.71 -10.20
CA VAL A 224 -0.42 21.15 -9.06
C VAL A 224 -0.62 22.63 -8.74
N SER A 225 -1.33 23.38 -9.61
CA SER A 225 -1.46 24.83 -9.46
C SER A 225 -2.18 25.26 -8.18
N GLY A 226 -3.14 24.47 -7.67
CA GLY A 226 -3.81 24.74 -6.40
C GLY A 226 -2.85 24.67 -5.21
N ALA A 227 -1.98 23.66 -5.20
CA ALA A 227 -0.94 23.50 -4.19
C ALA A 227 0.14 24.59 -4.28
N LEU A 228 0.59 24.96 -5.49
CA LEU A 228 1.53 26.08 -5.71
C LEU A 228 0.94 27.43 -5.29
N GLU A 229 -0.35 27.63 -5.50
CA GLU A 229 -1.07 28.82 -5.03
C GLU A 229 -1.15 28.86 -3.50
N ALA A 230 -1.52 27.74 -2.89
CA ALA A 230 -1.58 27.61 -1.44
C ALA A 230 -0.23 27.88 -0.78
N ARG A 231 0.86 27.32 -1.31
CA ARG A 231 2.22 27.56 -0.81
C ARG A 231 2.57 29.06 -0.78
N ARG A 232 2.32 29.78 -1.88
CA ARG A 232 2.57 31.25 -1.97
C ARG A 232 1.77 32.07 -0.96
N ILE A 233 0.56 31.62 -0.61
CA ILE A 233 -0.29 32.29 0.38
C ILE A 233 0.18 31.93 1.79
N ALA A 234 0.44 30.65 2.04
CA ALA A 234 0.91 30.12 3.31
C ALA A 234 2.25 30.72 3.76
N GLU A 235 3.20 30.90 2.85
CA GLU A 235 4.49 31.57 3.13
C GLU A 235 4.34 33.01 3.65
N LYS A 236 3.29 33.72 3.23
CA LYS A 236 2.98 35.08 3.74
C LYS A 236 2.29 35.05 5.09
N MET A 237 1.59 33.97 5.38
CA MET A 237 0.81 33.77 6.61
C MET A 237 1.66 33.24 7.77
N GLY A 238 2.61 32.35 7.48
CA GLY A 238 3.67 31.90 8.39
C GLY A 238 3.29 30.83 9.42
N ASP A 239 2.12 30.17 9.32
CA ASP A 239 1.63 29.28 10.39
C ASP A 239 1.09 27.92 9.94
N VAL A 240 1.00 27.67 8.63
CA VAL A 240 0.68 26.35 8.07
C VAL A 240 1.66 26.07 6.94
N LYS A 241 2.35 24.93 6.99
CA LYS A 241 3.20 24.46 5.88
C LYS A 241 2.33 23.82 4.79
N VAL A 242 2.64 24.08 3.54
CA VAL A 242 1.98 23.44 2.39
C VAL A 242 2.97 22.49 1.73
N ILE A 243 2.64 21.21 1.72
CA ILE A 243 3.31 20.21 0.89
C ILE A 243 2.67 20.29 -0.50
N VAL A 244 3.46 20.69 -1.49
CA VAL A 244 3.02 20.72 -2.88
C VAL A 244 2.95 19.29 -3.39
N ALA A 245 1.76 18.86 -3.79
CA ALA A 245 1.53 17.50 -4.23
C ALA A 245 0.53 17.43 -5.39
N GLU A 246 0.46 16.28 -6.03
CA GLU A 246 -0.47 16.00 -7.15
C GLU A 246 -0.91 14.54 -7.07
N GLU A 247 -2.23 14.28 -7.16
CA GLU A 247 -2.76 12.93 -7.34
C GLU A 247 -2.82 12.63 -8.84
N VAL A 248 -1.84 11.85 -9.32
CA VAL A 248 -1.61 11.60 -10.74
C VAL A 248 -2.35 10.34 -11.16
N MET A 249 -3.22 10.46 -12.17
CA MET A 249 -3.83 9.32 -12.84
C MET A 249 -2.82 8.71 -13.83
N THR A 250 -2.39 7.48 -13.58
CA THR A 250 -1.53 6.71 -14.49
C THR A 250 -2.34 6.17 -15.69
N ALA A 251 -1.66 5.56 -16.65
CA ALA A 251 -2.28 5.03 -17.87
C ALA A 251 -3.32 3.94 -17.57
N GLU A 252 -2.96 2.99 -16.70
CA GLU A 252 -3.73 1.74 -16.52
C GLU A 252 -3.78 1.26 -15.06
N GLN A 253 -2.81 1.68 -14.22
CA GLN A 253 -2.57 1.09 -12.90
C GLN A 253 -3.27 1.84 -11.76
N GLY A 254 -3.97 2.94 -12.03
CA GLY A 254 -4.64 3.77 -11.02
C GLY A 254 -3.85 5.01 -10.62
N GLU A 255 -4.14 5.55 -9.44
CA GLU A 255 -3.60 6.82 -8.94
C GLU A 255 -2.35 6.63 -8.05
N VAL A 256 -1.44 7.60 -8.13
CA VAL A 256 -0.28 7.75 -7.25
C VAL A 256 -0.08 9.23 -6.95
N ILE A 257 0.28 9.54 -5.71
CA ILE A 257 0.57 10.91 -5.28
C ILE A 257 2.08 11.13 -5.29
N GLY A 258 2.51 12.20 -5.95
CA GLY A 258 3.83 12.78 -5.73
C GLY A 258 3.75 13.87 -4.66
N LEU A 259 4.53 13.74 -3.58
CA LEU A 259 4.69 14.79 -2.57
C LEU A 259 5.97 15.59 -2.84
N PHE A 260 5.98 16.86 -2.40
CA PHE A 260 7.10 17.79 -2.57
C PHE A 260 7.46 18.08 -4.04
N LEU A 261 6.44 18.25 -4.88
CA LEU A 261 6.61 18.59 -6.29
C LEU A 261 6.84 20.09 -6.49
N GLU A 262 7.47 20.44 -7.61
CA GLU A 262 7.61 21.83 -8.08
C GLU A 262 6.88 22.07 -9.40
N GLU A 263 6.76 21.02 -10.22
CA GLU A 263 6.12 21.04 -11.52
C GLU A 263 5.09 19.92 -11.65
N ARG A 264 4.09 20.16 -12.49
CA ARG A 264 3.02 19.20 -12.76
C ARG A 264 3.57 17.95 -13.45
N ILE A 265 3.08 16.79 -13.04
CA ILE A 265 3.37 15.52 -13.71
C ILE A 265 2.36 15.26 -14.84
N PRO A 266 2.80 14.86 -16.05
CA PRO A 266 1.87 14.49 -17.11
C PRO A 266 0.99 13.30 -16.74
N LYS A 267 -0.32 13.43 -16.90
CA LYS A 267 -1.25 12.31 -16.72
C LYS A 267 -1.12 11.24 -17.80
N GLY A 268 -1.50 10.00 -17.48
CA GLY A 268 -1.54 8.88 -18.43
C GLY A 268 -0.17 8.31 -18.78
N LEU A 269 0.86 8.60 -17.97
CA LEU A 269 2.14 7.89 -18.00
C LEU A 269 1.96 6.51 -17.37
N THR A 270 2.88 5.58 -17.67
CA THR A 270 2.94 4.32 -16.92
C THR A 270 3.25 4.60 -15.45
N MET A 271 2.91 3.67 -14.55
CA MET A 271 3.24 3.80 -13.12
C MET A 271 4.75 4.06 -12.91
N ALA A 272 5.62 3.26 -13.55
CA ALA A 272 7.07 3.44 -13.46
C ALA A 272 7.56 4.81 -13.96
N ALA A 273 7.02 5.31 -15.08
CA ALA A 273 7.38 6.63 -15.59
C ALA A 273 6.86 7.77 -14.71
N THR A 274 5.70 7.56 -14.06
CA THR A 274 5.14 8.51 -13.10
C THR A 274 6.01 8.59 -11.85
N ILE A 275 6.40 7.44 -11.29
CA ILE A 275 7.33 7.36 -10.16
C ILE A 275 8.66 8.03 -10.51
N ALA A 276 9.24 7.75 -11.68
CA ALA A 276 10.46 8.41 -12.12
C ALA A 276 10.31 9.94 -12.18
N ALA A 277 9.19 10.45 -12.70
CA ALA A 277 8.92 11.88 -12.75
C ALA A 277 8.74 12.53 -11.35
N ILE A 278 8.23 11.78 -10.36
CA ILE A 278 8.19 12.22 -8.95
C ILE A 278 9.62 12.31 -8.41
N ARG A 279 10.42 11.27 -8.62
CA ARG A 279 11.81 11.17 -8.13
C ARG A 279 12.74 12.21 -8.76
N ASP A 280 12.56 12.51 -10.05
CA ASP A 280 13.33 13.55 -10.76
C ASP A 280 13.17 14.94 -10.13
N GLN A 281 12.06 15.18 -9.41
CA GLN A 281 11.80 16.40 -8.66
C GLN A 281 12.27 16.33 -7.19
N GLY A 282 12.86 15.22 -6.76
CA GLY A 282 13.20 14.96 -5.35
C GLY A 282 11.96 14.67 -4.47
N GLY A 283 10.84 14.34 -5.10
CA GLY A 283 9.58 14.07 -4.42
C GLY A 283 9.51 12.68 -3.80
N LEU A 284 8.49 12.49 -2.96
CA LEU A 284 8.16 11.20 -2.35
C LEU A 284 6.96 10.55 -3.06
N VAL A 285 7.01 9.23 -3.21
CA VAL A 285 5.95 8.41 -3.78
C VAL A 285 4.98 8.01 -2.67
N TYR A 286 3.76 8.54 -2.74
CA TYR A 286 2.67 8.24 -1.82
C TYR A 286 1.55 7.50 -2.56
N VAL A 287 1.18 6.30 -2.12
CA VAL A 287 0.07 5.56 -2.73
C VAL A 287 -1.22 5.85 -1.94
N PRO A 288 -2.21 6.56 -2.53
CA PRO A 288 -3.47 6.86 -1.87
C PRO A 288 -4.44 5.67 -1.89
N HIS A 289 -5.30 5.62 -0.88
CA HIS A 289 -6.46 4.72 -0.72
C HIS A 289 -6.36 3.33 -1.41
N PRO A 290 -5.27 2.56 -1.20
CA PRO A 290 -5.07 1.30 -1.89
C PRO A 290 -6.18 0.29 -1.56
N PHE A 291 -6.42 -0.64 -2.49
CA PHE A 291 -7.44 -1.69 -2.39
C PHE A 291 -8.90 -1.21 -2.43
N ASP A 292 -9.18 0.10 -2.55
CA ASP A 292 -10.52 0.58 -2.83
C ASP A 292 -10.96 0.21 -4.26
N ARG A 293 -11.59 -0.96 -4.38
CA ARG A 293 -12.11 -1.50 -5.65
C ARG A 293 -13.18 -0.62 -6.32
N PHE A 294 -13.60 0.48 -5.70
CA PHE A 294 -14.56 1.46 -6.26
C PHE A 294 -13.89 2.71 -6.85
N HIS A 295 -12.57 2.88 -6.66
CA HIS A 295 -11.77 3.95 -7.24
C HIS A 295 -10.70 3.35 -8.18
N SER A 296 -10.05 4.20 -8.99
CA SER A 296 -8.97 3.78 -9.88
C SER A 296 -7.67 3.66 -9.08
N VAL A 297 -7.52 2.56 -8.34
CA VAL A 297 -6.34 2.30 -7.51
C VAL A 297 -5.58 1.07 -8.00
N PRO A 298 -4.26 1.02 -7.78
CA PRO A 298 -3.52 -0.20 -8.07
C PRO A 298 -4.06 -1.34 -7.20
N ASP A 299 -4.39 -2.46 -7.84
CA ASP A 299 -4.69 -3.68 -7.12
C ASP A 299 -3.41 -4.27 -6.49
N TYR A 300 -3.57 -5.38 -5.75
CA TYR A 300 -2.47 -6.00 -5.05
C TYR A 300 -1.30 -6.37 -5.98
N GLU A 301 -1.58 -6.86 -7.18
CA GLU A 301 -0.54 -7.33 -8.10
C GLU A 301 0.27 -6.15 -8.65
N HIS A 302 -0.40 -5.07 -9.03
CA HIS A 302 0.29 -3.86 -9.48
C HIS A 302 1.08 -3.17 -8.36
N LEU A 303 0.58 -3.19 -7.10
CA LEU A 303 1.35 -2.68 -5.96
C LEU A 303 2.61 -3.49 -5.69
N LEU A 304 2.58 -4.81 -5.91
CA LEU A 304 3.78 -5.63 -5.76
C LEU A 304 4.87 -5.19 -6.74
N GLU A 305 4.55 -4.88 -7.99
CA GLU A 305 5.54 -4.48 -8.99
C GLU A 305 6.35 -3.24 -8.60
N ILE A 306 5.77 -2.35 -7.79
CA ILE A 306 6.38 -1.08 -7.38
C ILE A 306 6.69 -1.00 -5.88
N VAL A 307 6.50 -2.09 -5.14
CA VAL A 307 6.45 -2.05 -3.67
C VAL A 307 7.70 -1.43 -3.04
N GLU A 308 8.87 -1.65 -3.66
CA GLU A 308 10.18 -1.14 -3.24
C GLU A 308 10.34 0.38 -3.50
N GLU A 309 9.55 0.94 -4.41
CA GLU A 309 9.60 2.35 -4.83
C GLU A 309 8.64 3.24 -4.03
N VAL A 310 7.71 2.66 -3.26
CA VAL A 310 6.70 3.39 -2.49
C VAL A 310 7.27 3.85 -1.15
N ASP A 311 7.34 5.16 -0.93
CA ASP A 311 7.83 5.70 0.35
C ASP A 311 6.74 5.63 1.43
N ILE A 312 5.50 5.98 1.06
CA ILE A 312 4.37 6.11 1.99
C ILE A 312 3.14 5.41 1.41
N LEU A 313 2.38 4.70 2.23
CA LEU A 313 1.12 4.04 1.86
C LEU A 313 -0.03 4.58 2.70
N GLU A 314 -1.13 5.03 2.09
CA GLU A 314 -2.31 5.48 2.82
C GLU A 314 -3.00 4.31 3.54
N VAL A 315 -2.79 4.18 4.86
CA VAL A 315 -3.38 3.10 5.67
C VAL A 315 -4.76 3.45 6.20
N PHE A 316 -5.14 4.73 6.11
CA PHE A 316 -6.47 5.16 6.50
C PHE A 316 -6.96 6.34 5.67
N ASN A 317 -8.05 6.09 4.95
CA ASN A 317 -8.84 7.11 4.28
C ASN A 317 -10.30 7.02 4.78
N PRO A 318 -10.90 8.11 5.29
CA PRO A 318 -12.23 8.09 5.88
C PRO A 318 -13.34 7.98 4.82
N ARG A 319 -13.01 8.15 3.54
CA ARG A 319 -13.96 8.11 2.43
C ARG A 319 -14.13 6.75 1.77
N VAL A 320 -13.25 5.82 2.09
CA VAL A 320 -13.33 4.45 1.61
C VAL A 320 -14.57 3.77 2.20
N ALA A 321 -15.41 3.22 1.31
CA ALA A 321 -16.74 2.73 1.67
C ALA A 321 -16.74 1.51 2.62
N LEU A 322 -15.67 0.70 2.56
CA LEU A 322 -15.53 -0.53 3.35
C LEU A 322 -14.30 -0.43 4.24
N THR A 323 -14.50 -0.51 5.56
CA THR A 323 -13.41 -0.49 6.56
C THR A 323 -12.36 -1.59 6.31
N ALA A 324 -12.76 -2.69 5.67
CA ALA A 324 -11.87 -3.79 5.31
C ALA A 324 -10.71 -3.38 4.39
N PHE A 325 -10.88 -2.35 3.55
CA PHE A 325 -9.81 -1.87 2.67
C PHE A 325 -8.71 -1.14 3.46
N ASN A 326 -9.08 -0.29 4.43
CA ASN A 326 -8.11 0.31 5.36
C ASN A 326 -7.38 -0.75 6.20
N GLU A 327 -8.07 -1.82 6.63
CA GLU A 327 -7.40 -2.95 7.30
C GLU A 327 -6.42 -3.69 6.39
N GLU A 328 -6.69 -3.76 5.09
CA GLU A 328 -5.82 -4.39 4.10
C GLU A 328 -4.59 -3.50 3.81
N ALA A 329 -4.79 -2.19 3.70
CA ALA A 329 -3.74 -1.19 3.59
C ALA A 329 -2.78 -1.23 4.79
N GLU A 330 -3.30 -1.23 6.03
CA GLU A 330 -2.46 -1.34 7.23
C GLU A 330 -1.62 -2.63 7.23
N ARG A 331 -2.21 -3.75 6.79
CA ARG A 331 -1.48 -5.03 6.70
C ARG A 331 -0.40 -4.97 5.64
N PHE A 332 -0.70 -4.43 4.46
CA PHE A 332 0.26 -4.34 3.38
C PHE A 332 1.44 -3.45 3.75
N SER A 333 1.18 -2.27 4.34
CA SER A 333 2.21 -1.39 4.88
C SER A 333 3.10 -2.11 5.89
N ARG A 334 2.53 -2.77 6.91
CA ARG A 334 3.31 -3.51 7.92
C ARG A 334 4.14 -4.65 7.31
N LYS A 335 3.55 -5.38 6.38
CA LYS A 335 4.16 -6.54 5.71
C LYS A 335 5.42 -6.17 4.94
N TYR A 336 5.38 -5.04 4.23
CA TYR A 336 6.47 -4.50 3.43
C TYR A 336 7.27 -3.39 4.13
N ARG A 337 6.94 -3.06 5.39
CA ARG A 337 7.54 -1.99 6.19
C ARG A 337 7.45 -0.59 5.55
N ILE A 338 6.46 -0.36 4.69
CA ILE A 338 6.21 0.95 4.07
C ILE A 338 5.68 1.91 5.14
N VAL A 339 6.17 3.16 5.14
CA VAL A 339 5.77 4.18 6.12
C VAL A 339 4.25 4.43 6.00
N PRO A 340 3.48 4.32 7.10
CA PRO A 340 2.04 4.52 7.05
C PRO A 340 1.67 6.00 6.93
N GLY A 341 0.89 6.35 5.91
CA GLY A 341 0.29 7.66 5.71
C GLY A 341 -1.21 7.65 5.97
N ALA A 342 -1.81 8.82 6.18
CA ALA A 342 -3.26 8.96 6.24
C ALA A 342 -3.69 10.37 5.83
N GLY A 343 -4.80 10.46 5.11
CA GLY A 343 -5.35 11.72 4.64
C GLY A 343 -6.87 11.73 4.67
N SER A 344 -7.45 12.92 4.69
CA SER A 344 -8.90 13.09 4.75
C SER A 344 -9.59 12.84 3.40
N ASP A 345 -8.84 12.91 2.31
CA ASP A 345 -9.33 12.95 0.92
C ASP A 345 -10.48 13.96 0.77
N SER A 346 -10.26 15.12 1.40
CA SER A 346 -11.31 16.12 1.56
C SER A 346 -11.54 16.90 0.27
N HIS A 347 -12.79 16.94 -0.19
CA HIS A 347 -13.22 17.78 -1.33
C HIS A 347 -14.17 18.92 -0.91
N VAL A 348 -14.39 19.06 0.39
CA VAL A 348 -15.21 20.11 1.01
C VAL A 348 -14.50 20.57 2.26
N ALA A 349 -14.44 21.87 2.57
CA ALA A 349 -13.76 22.36 3.78
C ALA A 349 -14.21 21.65 5.08
N GLN A 350 -15.49 21.26 5.17
CA GLN A 350 -16.04 20.50 6.30
C GLN A 350 -15.43 19.11 6.44
N GLY A 351 -14.88 18.55 5.36
CA GLY A 351 -14.01 17.39 5.35
C GLY A 351 -12.81 17.67 6.23
N LEU A 352 -11.78 18.37 5.72
CA LEU A 352 -10.40 18.65 6.24
C LEU A 352 -9.99 17.76 7.43
N GLY A 353 -9.13 18.07 8.41
CA GLY A 353 -8.65 17.08 9.43
C GLY A 353 -9.65 16.19 10.24
N SER A 354 -10.38 15.30 9.57
CA SER A 354 -11.12 14.11 10.01
C SER A 354 -10.14 12.98 10.30
N VAL A 355 -8.96 13.08 9.70
CA VAL A 355 -7.75 12.32 9.99
C VAL A 355 -6.67 13.33 10.30
N ARG A 356 -5.81 12.98 11.27
CA ARG A 356 -4.66 13.79 11.64
C ARG A 356 -3.49 12.87 11.89
N VAL A 357 -2.36 13.21 11.30
CA VAL A 357 -1.11 12.52 11.49
C VAL A 357 -0.22 13.42 12.34
N ARG A 358 0.13 12.99 13.54
CA ARG A 358 0.99 13.77 14.44
C ARG A 358 2.44 13.33 14.25
N ILE A 359 3.29 14.28 13.87
CA ILE A 359 4.72 14.08 13.61
C ILE A 359 5.52 15.25 14.17
N HIS A 360 6.84 15.07 14.31
CA HIS A 360 7.74 16.20 14.54
C HIS A 360 7.74 17.13 13.32
N ASP A 361 7.84 18.44 13.56
CA ASP A 361 7.95 19.42 12.50
C ASP A 361 9.18 19.14 11.62
N PHE A 362 9.10 19.46 10.33
CA PHE A 362 10.05 19.00 9.31
C PHE A 362 10.35 20.08 8.27
N ASP A 363 11.51 19.98 7.63
CA ASP A 363 11.90 20.79 6.48
C ASP A 363 12.31 19.90 5.30
N GLY A 364 11.46 19.86 4.28
CA GLY A 364 11.68 19.08 3.06
C GLY A 364 11.36 17.59 3.17
N PRO A 365 11.52 16.85 2.05
CA PRO A 365 11.03 15.47 1.91
C PRO A 365 11.75 14.47 2.83
N ALA A 366 13.07 14.57 2.99
CA ALA A 366 13.84 13.62 3.79
C ALA A 366 13.46 13.66 5.28
N GLU A 367 13.37 14.88 5.84
CA GLU A 367 12.91 15.06 7.22
C GLU A 367 11.44 14.66 7.40
N PHE A 368 10.59 14.96 6.41
CA PHE A 368 9.19 14.55 6.46
C PHE A 368 9.04 13.03 6.52
N LEU A 369 9.74 12.30 5.65
CA LEU A 369 9.69 10.84 5.62
C LEU A 369 10.20 10.23 6.93
N GLU A 370 11.29 10.75 7.48
CA GLU A 370 11.81 10.31 8.77
C GLU A 370 10.83 10.61 9.92
N ALA A 371 10.23 11.81 9.95
CA ALA A 371 9.24 12.19 10.95
C ALA A 371 7.97 11.30 10.90
N MET A 372 7.60 10.85 9.70
CA MET A 372 6.45 9.97 9.47
C MET A 372 6.66 8.53 9.98
N ARG A 373 7.91 8.07 10.20
CA ARG A 373 8.17 6.72 10.70
C ARG A 373 7.60 6.49 12.11
N ASP A 374 7.55 7.55 12.92
CA ASP A 374 7.01 7.55 14.30
C ASP A 374 5.62 8.22 14.37
N ALA A 375 4.93 8.36 13.24
CA ALA A 375 3.64 9.04 13.14
C ALA A 375 2.53 8.43 14.04
N ASP A 376 1.85 9.28 14.81
CA ASP A 376 0.61 8.92 15.50
C ASP A 376 -0.61 9.34 14.67
N ILE A 377 -1.32 8.34 14.12
CA ILE A 377 -2.49 8.56 13.26
C ILE A 377 -3.77 8.56 14.10
N THR A 378 -4.36 9.74 14.28
CA THR A 378 -5.62 9.91 15.01
C THR A 378 -6.80 10.14 14.06
N ARG A 379 -7.96 9.58 14.42
CA ARG A 379 -9.16 9.55 13.58
C ARG A 379 -10.32 10.21 14.32
N LYS A 380 -10.99 11.19 13.71
CA LYS A 380 -12.27 11.74 14.20
C LYS A 380 -13.39 11.16 13.35
N HIS A 381 -14.33 10.48 14.00
CA HIS A 381 -15.49 9.91 13.30
C HIS A 381 -16.33 11.04 12.68
N LYS A 382 -16.46 11.07 11.36
CA LYS A 382 -17.41 11.91 10.63
C LYS A 382 -18.30 11.02 9.77
N ASN A 383 -19.58 11.40 9.64
CA ASN A 383 -20.53 10.63 8.85
C ASN A 383 -20.19 10.75 7.36
N LEU A 384 -19.76 9.65 6.74
CA LEU A 384 -19.35 9.58 5.34
C LEU A 384 -20.47 10.02 4.38
N VAL A 385 -21.71 9.61 4.64
CA VAL A 385 -22.89 9.97 3.84
C VAL A 385 -23.08 11.49 3.85
N TYR A 386 -22.86 12.13 5.00
CA TYR A 386 -22.97 13.58 5.14
C TYR A 386 -21.92 14.31 4.30
N VAL A 387 -20.64 13.89 4.36
CA VAL A 387 -19.55 14.53 3.59
C VAL A 387 -19.72 14.32 2.09
N GLN A 388 -20.12 13.10 1.65
CA GLN A 388 -20.39 12.82 0.25
C GLN A 388 -21.60 13.60 -0.29
N THR A 389 -22.66 13.74 0.52
CA THR A 389 -23.83 14.56 0.15
C THR A 389 -23.45 16.03 -0.02
N LEU A 390 -22.61 16.58 0.86
CA LEU A 390 -22.09 17.95 0.71
C LEU A 390 -21.27 18.12 -0.58
N LYS A 391 -20.38 17.16 -0.90
CA LYS A 391 -19.61 17.16 -2.17
C LYS A 391 -20.54 17.25 -3.38
N LEU A 392 -21.56 16.40 -3.44
CA LEU A 392 -22.53 16.39 -4.54
C LEU A 392 -23.32 17.70 -4.63
N LEU A 393 -23.78 18.24 -3.50
CA LEU A 393 -24.53 19.51 -3.49
C LEU A 393 -23.68 20.70 -3.96
N GLN A 394 -22.42 20.77 -3.51
CA GLN A 394 -21.52 21.87 -3.87
C GLN A 394 -21.04 21.78 -5.33
N THR A 395 -20.90 20.57 -5.87
CA THR A 395 -20.50 20.35 -7.28
C THR A 395 -21.68 20.49 -8.25
N ALA A 396 -22.89 20.05 -7.89
CA ALA A 396 -24.08 20.14 -8.75
C ALA A 396 -24.63 21.57 -8.88
N GLY A 397 -24.35 22.45 -7.92
CA GLY A 397 -24.87 23.81 -7.86
C GLY A 397 -24.15 24.86 -8.73
N ARG A 398 -23.06 24.52 -9.43
CA ARG A 398 -22.29 25.46 -10.25
C ARG A 398 -22.28 25.07 -11.74
N PRO A 399 -22.49 26.00 -12.69
CA PRO A 399 -22.12 25.75 -14.07
C PRO A 399 -20.60 25.47 -14.14
N LYS A 400 -20.19 24.48 -14.95
CA LYS A 400 -18.78 24.10 -15.13
C LYS A 400 -17.91 25.35 -15.24
N ALA A 401 -16.88 25.46 -14.40
CA ALA A 401 -15.95 26.57 -14.43
C ALA A 401 -15.47 26.80 -15.88
N PRO A 402 -15.52 28.03 -16.42
CA PRO A 402 -15.02 28.30 -17.75
C PRO A 402 -13.55 27.90 -17.79
N LYS A 403 -13.18 26.96 -18.67
CA LYS A 403 -11.78 26.59 -18.90
C LYS A 403 -10.95 27.87 -19.06
N ARG A 404 -10.09 28.18 -18.08
CA ARG A 404 -9.16 29.31 -18.18
C ARG A 404 -8.33 29.11 -19.44
N ARG A 405 -8.62 29.90 -20.48
CA ARG A 405 -7.75 29.99 -21.66
C ARG A 405 -6.61 30.90 -21.28
N VAL A 406 -5.41 30.36 -21.27
CA VAL A 406 -4.18 31.15 -21.20
C VAL A 406 -4.10 31.99 -22.47
N ALA A 407 -4.09 33.32 -22.33
CA ALA A 407 -3.72 34.20 -23.44
C ALA A 407 -2.24 33.92 -23.77
N ASP A 408 -1.93 33.70 -25.04
CA ASP A 408 -0.59 33.35 -25.54
C ASP A 408 -0.04 31.97 -25.10
N ALA A 409 -0.86 30.93 -25.20
CA ALA A 409 -0.36 29.55 -25.17
C ALA A 409 0.62 29.32 -26.35
N LYS A 410 1.94 29.39 -26.07
CA LYS A 410 2.97 29.03 -27.04
C LYS A 410 2.85 27.53 -27.35
N PRO A 411 2.86 27.13 -28.63
CA PRO A 411 2.86 25.71 -28.99
C PRO A 411 4.13 25.06 -28.44
N VAL A 412 3.95 23.94 -27.74
CA VAL A 412 5.04 23.01 -27.40
C VAL A 412 5.73 22.64 -28.71
N ARG A 413 7.08 22.71 -28.74
CA ARG A 413 7.89 22.38 -29.92
C ARG A 413 7.43 21.03 -30.50
N GLY A 414 6.84 21.06 -31.71
CA GLY A 414 6.45 19.86 -32.47
C GLY A 414 4.98 19.77 -32.89
N GLY A 415 4.07 20.60 -32.36
CA GLY A 415 2.64 20.54 -32.73
C GLY A 415 2.25 21.47 -33.89
N LYS A 416 1.84 20.93 -35.05
CA LYS A 416 1.25 21.74 -36.13
C LYS A 416 -0.14 22.28 -35.72
N PRO A 417 -0.45 23.57 -35.98
CA PRO A 417 -1.77 24.12 -35.67
C PRO A 417 -2.85 23.57 -36.61
N ARG A 418 -3.93 23.02 -36.03
CA ARG A 418 -5.13 22.60 -36.75
C ARG A 418 -5.92 23.84 -37.21
N LYS A 419 -6.06 24.05 -38.52
CA LYS A 419 -6.95 25.08 -39.09
C LYS A 419 -8.41 24.77 -38.69
N ARG A 420 -9.07 25.71 -38.01
CA ARG A 420 -10.51 25.67 -37.75
C ARG A 420 -11.26 26.08 -39.02
N GLY A 421 -12.08 25.18 -39.55
CA GLY A 421 -13.06 25.51 -40.59
C GLY A 421 -14.20 26.33 -40.00
N THR A 422 -14.50 27.46 -40.64
CA THR A 422 -15.72 28.23 -40.44
C THR A 422 -16.90 27.45 -41.04
N ARG A 423 -17.97 27.26 -40.27
CA ARG A 423 -19.30 26.96 -40.81
C ARG A 423 -20.16 28.21 -40.60
N ALA A 424 -20.75 28.66 -41.71
CA ALA A 424 -21.88 29.58 -41.77
C ALA A 424 -23.14 28.90 -41.23
#